data_AF-A0A357I4J4-F1
#
_entry.id   AF-A0A357I4J4-F1
#
_cell.length_a   1.000
_cell.length_b   1.000
_cell.length_c   1.000
_cell.angle_alpha   90.00
_cell.angle_beta   90.00
_cell.angle_gamma   90.00
#
_symmetry.space_group_name_H-M   'P 1'
#
loop_
_entity.id
_entity.type
_entity.pdbx_description
1 polymer ?
#
loop_
_entity_poly.entity_id
_entity_poly.type
_entity_poly.pdbx_seq_one_letter_code
_entity_poly.pdbx_strand_id
1 'polypeptide(L)'
;MSIKKQKKAGKELLQAANKVYHYRRDVLSEARLVELDKAVAELDAMLRDPAVSESPLEACMNRLDTLLRKIGGKIYPKTFWSDNLEVALVAAIIVIGIRTFFFQPFIIPTNSMYPTYSGMNAVMYEDKDDAPAALTKTFRFLTLGARHKALIAQNSGDIQIPMAATKDGGMRIYFKQVKGKKWGVLPTILAEYTVLVGGVPHSLRVPADFDMQSALLKSFPGTEPELIRTNSGTGYALDLHSQAQAGEAILRFDITLGDALFVDRISYHFKRPQAGDPFVFRTRDIPGIEGGANSYVDKYYIKRIGGVGGETLEIKDGTLLVDGHPRDEVEAYGRNARKEGEYGGYVYPNS
;
A
#
# COMPACT_ATOMS: atom_id res chain seq x y z
N MET A 1 1.95 36.89 -25.83
CA MET A 1 1.15 35.86 -25.11
C MET A 1 -0.26 36.05 -25.63
N SER A 2 -0.95 35.04 -26.20
CA SER A 2 -2.26 35.30 -26.85
C SER A 2 -3.18 36.21 -26.02
N ILE A 3 -3.82 37.19 -26.66
CA ILE A 3 -4.72 38.16 -26.01
C ILE A 3 -5.73 37.53 -25.04
N LYS A 4 -6.24 36.32 -25.34
CA LYS A 4 -7.16 35.58 -24.45
C LYS A 4 -6.49 35.19 -23.13
N LYS A 5 -5.23 34.76 -23.20
CA LYS A 5 -4.42 34.38 -22.03
C LYS A 5 -4.02 35.62 -21.22
N GLN A 6 -3.69 36.74 -21.87
CA GLN A 6 -3.45 38.03 -21.20
C GLN A 6 -4.72 38.54 -20.48
N LYS A 7 -5.89 38.48 -21.13
CA LYS A 7 -7.16 38.84 -20.48
C LYS A 7 -7.48 37.98 -19.26
N LYS A 8 -7.18 36.67 -19.31
CA LYS A 8 -7.32 35.79 -18.15
C LYS A 8 -6.38 36.21 -17.00
N ALA A 9 -5.10 36.42 -17.31
CA ALA A 9 -4.11 36.87 -16.33
C ALA A 9 -4.45 38.25 -15.74
N GLY A 10 -4.97 39.17 -16.55
CA GLY A 10 -5.44 40.49 -16.08
C GLY A 10 -6.60 40.37 -15.08
N LYS A 11 -7.56 39.47 -15.30
CA LYS A 11 -8.63 39.19 -14.32
C LYS A 11 -8.09 38.64 -13.00
N GLU A 12 -7.12 37.74 -13.06
CA GLU A 12 -6.44 37.20 -11.86
C GLU A 12 -5.69 38.29 -11.10
N LEU A 13 -5.08 39.25 -11.82
CA LEU A 13 -4.39 40.40 -11.25
C LEU A 13 -5.36 41.40 -10.59
N LEU A 14 -6.51 41.67 -11.21
CA LEU A 14 -7.59 42.47 -10.59
C LEU A 14 -8.11 41.82 -9.30
N GLN A 15 -8.29 40.49 -9.30
CA GLN A 15 -8.68 39.77 -8.09
C GLN A 15 -7.61 39.89 -6.98
N ALA A 16 -6.33 39.83 -7.35
CA ALA A 16 -5.23 40.06 -6.41
C ALA A 16 -5.25 41.49 -5.86
N ALA A 17 -5.48 42.50 -6.71
CA ALA A 17 -5.61 43.90 -6.29
C ALA A 17 -6.76 44.11 -5.30
N ASN A 18 -7.92 43.52 -5.58
CA ASN A 18 -9.07 43.57 -4.67
C ASN A 18 -8.75 42.95 -3.29
N LYS A 19 -8.06 41.80 -3.27
CA LYS A 19 -7.57 41.21 -2.01
C LYS A 19 -6.59 42.14 -1.29
N VAL A 20 -5.58 42.68 -1.98
CA VAL A 20 -4.62 43.60 -1.36
C VAL A 20 -5.32 44.81 -0.76
N TYR A 21 -6.30 45.39 -1.48
CA TYR A 21 -7.11 46.50 -0.97
C TYR A 21 -7.84 46.09 0.33
N HIS A 22 -8.66 45.03 0.31
CA HIS A 22 -9.49 44.69 1.48
C HIS A 22 -8.69 44.27 2.71
N TYR A 23 -7.57 43.58 2.51
CA TYR A 23 -6.74 43.08 3.61
C TYR A 23 -5.69 44.07 4.11
N ARG A 24 -5.41 45.16 3.38
CA ARG A 24 -4.34 46.12 3.75
C ARG A 24 -4.73 47.59 3.72
N ARG A 25 -5.98 47.95 3.38
CA ARG A 25 -6.39 49.37 3.30
C ARG A 25 -6.19 50.17 4.59
N ASP A 26 -6.17 49.49 5.74
CA ASP A 26 -5.94 50.04 7.07
C ASP A 26 -4.46 50.40 7.33
N VAL A 27 -3.53 49.78 6.60
CA VAL A 27 -2.07 49.99 6.75
C VAL A 27 -1.43 50.69 5.55
N LEU A 28 -2.19 50.97 4.49
CA LEU A 28 -1.73 51.68 3.30
C LEU A 28 -2.03 53.17 3.43
N SER A 29 -1.13 54.02 2.92
CA SER A 29 -1.40 55.46 2.85
C SER A 29 -2.49 55.76 1.81
N GLU A 30 -3.24 56.84 2.04
CA GLU A 30 -4.31 57.28 1.13
C GLU A 30 -3.80 57.48 -0.31
N ALA A 31 -2.60 58.04 -0.48
CA ALA A 31 -1.97 58.19 -1.78
C ALA A 31 -1.77 56.85 -2.52
N ARG A 32 -1.46 55.76 -1.79
CA ARG A 32 -1.30 54.41 -2.39
C ARG A 32 -2.63 53.76 -2.73
N LEU A 33 -3.69 54.07 -1.98
CA LEU A 33 -5.05 53.60 -2.30
C LEU A 33 -5.57 54.26 -3.57
N VAL A 34 -5.39 55.58 -3.71
CA VAL A 34 -5.75 56.31 -4.94
C VAL A 34 -4.96 55.79 -6.16
N GLU A 35 -3.66 55.53 -5.99
CA GLU A 35 -2.81 54.94 -7.04
C GLU A 35 -3.31 53.53 -7.44
N LEU A 36 -3.70 52.71 -6.47
CA LEU A 36 -4.24 51.37 -6.70
C LEU A 36 -5.59 51.42 -7.43
N ASP A 37 -6.53 52.26 -6.98
CA ASP A 37 -7.84 52.40 -7.59
C ASP A 37 -7.73 52.86 -9.06
N LYS A 38 -6.82 53.80 -9.34
CA LYS A 38 -6.54 54.25 -10.71
C LYS A 38 -6.01 53.12 -11.58
N ALA A 39 -5.03 52.34 -11.09
CA ALA A 39 -4.45 51.23 -11.83
C ALA A 39 -5.45 50.08 -12.06
N VAL A 40 -6.33 49.81 -11.08
CA VAL A 40 -7.42 48.83 -11.17
C VAL A 40 -8.45 49.26 -12.22
N ALA A 41 -8.89 50.52 -12.18
CA ALA A 41 -9.86 51.06 -13.13
C ALA A 41 -9.33 51.04 -14.57
N GLU A 42 -8.04 51.39 -14.75
CA GLU A 42 -7.38 51.35 -16.05
C GLU A 42 -7.33 49.93 -16.63
N LEU A 43 -6.94 48.94 -15.83
CA LEU A 43 -6.89 47.54 -16.28
C LEU A 43 -8.29 46.98 -16.55
N ASP A 44 -9.29 47.26 -15.70
CA ASP A 44 -10.67 46.82 -15.90
C ASP A 44 -11.27 47.39 -17.20
N ALA A 45 -11.01 48.67 -17.50
CA ALA A 45 -11.43 49.29 -18.76
C ALA A 45 -10.81 48.58 -19.97
N MET A 46 -9.50 48.29 -19.95
CA MET A 46 -8.82 47.59 -21.04
C MET A 46 -9.27 46.13 -21.21
N LEU A 47 -9.66 45.45 -20.13
CA LEU A 47 -10.17 44.08 -20.21
C LEU A 47 -11.57 44.01 -20.86
N ARG A 48 -12.39 45.04 -20.65
CA ARG A 48 -13.74 45.18 -21.22
C ARG A 48 -13.72 45.60 -22.69
N ASP A 49 -12.65 46.26 -23.15
CA ASP A 49 -12.49 46.65 -24.54
C ASP A 49 -12.31 45.41 -25.46
N PRO A 50 -13.20 45.18 -26.44
CA PRO A 50 -13.07 44.09 -27.41
C PRO A 50 -11.92 44.29 -28.40
N ALA A 51 -11.46 45.52 -28.63
CA ALA A 51 -10.42 45.88 -29.61
C ALA A 51 -9.01 46.03 -28.99
N VAL A 52 -8.85 45.69 -27.70
CA VAL A 52 -7.57 45.85 -26.99
C VAL A 52 -6.43 45.05 -27.62
N SER A 53 -5.28 45.69 -27.80
CA SER A 53 -4.07 45.09 -28.33
C SER A 53 -3.15 44.52 -27.23
N GLU A 54 -2.31 43.55 -27.59
CA GLU A 54 -1.51 42.79 -26.61
C GLU A 54 -0.50 43.67 -25.85
N SER A 55 0.18 44.58 -26.53
CA SER A 55 1.26 45.39 -25.95
C SER A 55 0.77 46.40 -24.89
N PRO A 56 -0.27 47.23 -25.15
CA PRO A 56 -0.82 48.13 -24.14
C PRO A 56 -1.40 47.39 -22.93
N LEU A 57 -2.08 46.25 -23.15
CA LEU A 57 -2.64 45.45 -22.07
C LEU A 57 -1.54 44.89 -21.16
N GLU A 58 -0.46 44.36 -21.75
CA GLU A 58 0.70 43.88 -21.01
C GLU A 58 1.39 45.00 -20.21
N ALA A 59 1.54 46.19 -20.79
CA ALA A 59 2.10 47.34 -20.10
C ALA A 59 1.23 47.80 -18.91
N CYS A 60 -0.09 47.77 -19.05
CA CYS A 60 -1.03 48.06 -17.97
C CYS A 60 -0.94 47.00 -16.86
N MET A 61 -0.94 45.71 -17.21
CA MET A 61 -0.77 44.61 -16.27
C MET A 61 0.55 44.72 -15.49
N ASN A 62 1.66 45.03 -16.17
CA ASN A 62 2.98 45.17 -15.53
C ASN A 62 3.03 46.34 -14.54
N ARG A 63 2.33 47.45 -14.81
CA ARG A 63 2.20 48.57 -13.87
C ARG A 63 1.45 48.15 -12.61
N LEU A 64 0.30 47.50 -12.75
CA LEU A 64 -0.47 47.01 -11.60
C LEU A 64 0.31 45.94 -10.82
N ASP A 65 0.97 44.98 -11.50
CA ASP A 65 1.84 43.98 -10.85
C ASP A 65 2.96 44.64 -10.03
N THR A 66 3.64 45.63 -10.62
CA THR A 66 4.72 46.36 -9.94
C THR A 66 4.20 47.09 -8.70
N LEU A 67 3.03 47.72 -8.79
CA LEU A 67 2.39 48.37 -7.65
C LEU A 67 2.06 47.33 -6.57
N LEU A 68 1.37 46.25 -6.93
CA LEU A 68 1.00 45.17 -6.01
C LEU A 68 2.21 44.51 -5.34
N ARG A 69 3.36 44.39 -6.01
CA ARG A 69 4.60 43.91 -5.37
C ARG A 69 5.10 44.85 -4.27
N LYS A 70 4.90 46.16 -4.43
CA LYS A 70 5.29 47.17 -3.42
C LYS A 70 4.31 47.20 -2.25
N ILE A 71 3.01 47.14 -2.53
CA ILE A 71 1.96 47.34 -1.52
C ILE A 71 1.30 46.03 -1.03
N GLY A 72 1.60 44.89 -1.63
CA GLY A 72 0.90 43.62 -1.39
C GLY A 72 1.42 42.80 -0.22
N GLY A 73 2.65 43.03 0.24
CA GLY A 73 3.17 42.40 1.47
C GLY A 73 3.24 40.88 1.35
N LYS A 74 2.56 40.16 2.25
CA LYS A 74 2.47 38.68 2.18
C LYS A 74 1.35 38.16 1.27
N ILE A 75 0.53 39.05 0.71
CA ILE A 75 -0.64 38.70 -0.12
C ILE A 75 -0.25 38.62 -1.60
N TYR A 76 0.72 39.44 -2.03
CA TYR A 76 1.21 39.48 -3.40
C TYR A 76 2.74 39.65 -3.43
N PRO A 77 3.48 38.92 -4.30
CA PRO A 77 2.99 38.01 -5.34
C PRO A 77 2.40 36.71 -4.78
N LYS A 78 1.39 36.17 -5.46
CA LYS A 78 0.83 34.86 -5.12
C LYS A 78 1.92 33.81 -5.22
N THR A 79 2.14 33.06 -4.14
CA THR A 79 3.01 31.89 -4.16
C THR A 79 2.15 30.64 -4.29
N PHE A 80 2.66 29.60 -4.94
CA PHE A 80 1.97 28.31 -5.03
C PHE A 80 1.52 27.79 -3.64
N TRP A 81 2.33 28.03 -2.61
CA TRP A 81 2.07 27.59 -1.25
C TRP A 81 0.98 28.39 -0.54
N SER A 82 0.92 29.72 -0.73
CA SER A 82 -0.12 30.55 -0.08
C SER A 82 -1.52 30.25 -0.61
N ASP A 83 -1.65 29.91 -1.90
CA ASP A 83 -2.97 29.67 -2.52
C ASP A 83 -3.48 28.25 -2.32
N ASN A 84 -2.58 27.25 -2.22
CA ASN A 84 -2.99 25.85 -2.15
C ASN A 84 -2.95 25.26 -0.75
N LEU A 85 -2.30 25.91 0.23
CA LEU A 85 -2.19 25.34 1.57
C LEU A 85 -3.56 25.24 2.27
N GLU A 86 -4.43 26.24 2.12
CA GLU A 86 -5.77 26.21 2.70
C GLU A 86 -6.62 25.09 2.07
N VAL A 87 -6.61 25.00 0.74
CA VAL A 87 -7.32 23.93 0.01
C VAL A 87 -6.77 22.56 0.39
N ALA A 88 -5.45 22.41 0.47
CA ALA A 88 -4.79 21.17 0.89
C ALA A 88 -5.13 20.82 2.34
N LEU A 89 -5.20 21.79 3.24
CA LEU A 89 -5.60 21.59 4.63
C LEU A 89 -7.06 21.14 4.73
N VAL A 90 -7.99 21.81 4.04
CA VAL A 90 -9.40 21.42 3.99
C VAL A 90 -9.55 20.01 3.41
N ALA A 91 -8.89 19.72 2.29
CA ALA A 91 -8.88 18.38 1.69
C ALA A 91 -8.30 17.33 2.65
N ALA A 92 -7.20 17.64 3.35
CA ALA A 92 -6.60 16.74 4.33
C ALA A 92 -7.55 16.46 5.51
N ILE A 93 -8.22 17.49 6.04
CA ILE A 93 -9.20 17.33 7.12
C ILE A 93 -10.37 16.45 6.67
N ILE A 94 -10.91 16.67 5.47
CA ILE A 94 -12.00 15.86 4.92
C ILE A 94 -11.55 14.40 4.77
N VAL A 95 -10.38 14.15 4.16
CA VAL A 95 -9.84 12.81 3.97
C VAL A 95 -9.58 12.12 5.31
N ILE A 96 -9.01 12.81 6.29
CA ILE A 96 -8.79 12.28 7.64
C ILE A 96 -10.12 11.99 8.33
N GLY A 97 -11.12 12.87 8.23
CA GLY A 97 -12.45 12.69 8.80
C GLY A 97 -13.16 11.48 8.21
N ILE A 98 -13.25 11.40 6.88
CA ILE A 98 -13.83 10.24 6.19
C ILE A 98 -13.10 8.95 6.60
N ARG A 99 -11.76 8.97 6.61
CA ARG A 99 -10.96 7.81 6.96
C ARG A 99 -11.14 7.35 8.41
N THR A 100 -11.30 8.31 9.32
CA THR A 100 -11.38 8.03 10.74
C THR A 100 -12.75 7.45 11.10
N PHE A 101 -13.83 8.01 10.53
CA PHE A 101 -15.20 7.72 10.95
C PHE A 101 -15.98 6.80 10.01
N PHE A 102 -15.70 6.78 8.70
CA PHE A 102 -16.54 6.08 7.72
C PHE A 102 -15.85 4.86 7.13
N PHE A 103 -14.72 5.06 6.44
CA PHE A 103 -14.09 4.03 5.64
C PHE A 103 -12.58 4.00 5.83
N GLN A 104 -12.02 2.85 6.15
CA GLN A 104 -10.57 2.67 6.17
C GLN A 104 -10.13 1.85 4.95
N PRO A 105 -9.32 2.40 4.03
CA PRO A 105 -8.71 1.59 2.98
C PRO A 105 -7.71 0.61 3.60
N PHE A 106 -7.79 -0.65 3.19
CA PHE A 106 -6.97 -1.75 3.68
C PHE A 106 -6.54 -2.64 2.52
N ILE A 107 -5.29 -3.10 2.54
CA ILE A 107 -4.77 -4.07 1.56
C ILE A 107 -4.51 -5.36 2.32
N ILE A 108 -5.02 -6.47 1.81
CA ILE A 108 -4.87 -7.77 2.44
C ILE A 108 -3.42 -8.27 2.25
N PRO A 109 -2.66 -8.47 3.34
CA PRO A 109 -1.28 -8.93 3.21
C PRO A 109 -1.17 -10.45 3.00
N THR A 110 -2.08 -11.24 3.56
CA THR A 110 -1.98 -12.71 3.61
C THR A 110 -3.22 -13.41 3.06
N ASN A 111 -3.06 -14.64 2.56
CA ASN A 111 -4.14 -15.48 2.07
C ASN A 111 -4.97 -16.17 3.18
N SER A 112 -4.92 -15.69 4.43
CA SER A 112 -5.64 -16.34 5.54
C SER A 112 -7.17 -16.24 5.47
N MET A 113 -7.69 -15.41 4.57
CA MET A 113 -9.13 -15.26 4.27
C MET A 113 -9.50 -15.81 2.89
N TYR A 114 -8.56 -16.48 2.21
CA TYR A 114 -8.84 -17.15 0.94
C TYR A 114 -9.88 -18.25 1.16
N PRO A 115 -10.83 -18.47 0.23
CA PRO A 115 -10.98 -17.82 -1.09
C PRO A 115 -11.76 -16.50 -1.08
N THR A 116 -12.21 -16.00 0.08
CA THR A 116 -13.04 -14.78 0.10
C THR A 116 -12.24 -13.51 -0.16
N TYR A 117 -11.04 -13.41 0.42
CA TYR A 117 -10.12 -12.31 0.14
C TYR A 117 -8.75 -12.86 -0.18
N SER A 118 -8.16 -12.35 -1.26
CA SER A 118 -6.81 -12.70 -1.67
C SER A 118 -5.79 -11.73 -1.10
N GLY A 119 -4.74 -12.26 -0.49
CA GLY A 119 -3.54 -11.53 -0.12
C GLY A 119 -2.52 -11.47 -1.24
N MET A 120 -1.27 -11.19 -0.86
CA MET A 120 -0.14 -11.17 -1.79
C MET A 120 0.10 -12.56 -2.37
N ASN A 121 0.05 -12.69 -3.69
CA ASN A 121 0.34 -13.93 -4.40
C ASN A 121 1.67 -13.86 -5.15
N ALA A 122 2.32 -15.01 -5.24
CA ALA A 122 3.50 -15.24 -6.06
C ALA A 122 3.07 -15.68 -7.46
N VAL A 123 3.41 -14.91 -8.48
CA VAL A 123 3.18 -15.27 -9.90
C VAL A 123 4.51 -15.74 -10.48
N MET A 124 4.62 -17.04 -10.72
CA MET A 124 5.80 -17.67 -11.32
C MET A 124 5.84 -17.39 -12.82
N TYR A 125 7.05 -17.29 -13.37
CA TYR A 125 7.25 -17.32 -14.82
C TYR A 125 7.42 -18.77 -15.27
N GLU A 126 7.00 -19.07 -16.51
CA GLU A 126 7.16 -20.40 -17.09
C GLU A 126 8.65 -20.75 -17.23
N ASP A 127 9.43 -19.82 -17.78
CA ASP A 127 10.87 -19.88 -17.79
C ASP A 127 11.42 -18.87 -16.77
N LYS A 128 12.24 -19.37 -15.82
CA LYS A 128 12.88 -18.53 -14.81
C LYS A 128 13.97 -17.66 -15.41
N ASP A 129 14.58 -18.04 -16.52
CA ASP A 129 15.65 -17.31 -17.19
C ASP A 129 15.13 -16.23 -18.13
N ASP A 130 13.85 -16.28 -18.48
CA ASP A 130 13.15 -15.19 -19.17
C ASP A 130 12.73 -14.07 -18.20
N ALA A 131 13.38 -12.91 -18.35
CA ALA A 131 13.05 -11.74 -17.55
C ALA A 131 11.91 -10.99 -18.24
N PRO A 132 10.84 -10.59 -17.54
CA PRO A 132 9.79 -9.83 -18.20
C PRO A 132 10.34 -8.47 -18.65
N ALA A 133 9.93 -8.05 -19.85
CA ALA A 133 10.29 -6.77 -20.41
C ALA A 133 9.92 -5.62 -19.45
N ALA A 134 10.67 -4.51 -19.53
CA ALA A 134 10.45 -3.34 -18.67
C ALA A 134 9.02 -2.77 -18.80
N LEU A 135 8.44 -2.84 -20.01
CA LEU A 135 7.06 -2.42 -20.26
C LEU A 135 6.06 -3.31 -19.51
N THR A 136 6.24 -4.63 -19.58
CA THR A 136 5.41 -5.61 -18.87
C THR A 136 5.52 -5.43 -17.35
N LYS A 137 6.73 -5.24 -16.83
CA LYS A 137 6.95 -4.94 -15.40
C LYS A 137 6.20 -3.68 -14.97
N THR A 138 6.27 -2.62 -15.78
CA THR A 138 5.58 -1.36 -15.50
C THR A 138 4.06 -1.52 -15.55
N PHE A 139 3.55 -2.21 -16.57
CA PHE A 139 2.11 -2.48 -16.70
C PHE A 139 1.58 -3.31 -15.53
N ARG A 140 2.28 -4.38 -15.14
CA ARG A 140 1.91 -5.22 -13.98
C ARG A 140 2.02 -4.45 -12.65
N PHE A 141 3.00 -3.56 -12.52
CA PHE A 141 3.09 -2.69 -11.36
C PHE A 141 1.87 -1.75 -11.27
N LEU A 142 1.47 -1.13 -12.38
CA LEU A 142 0.33 -0.20 -12.40
C LEU A 142 -1.02 -0.90 -12.22
N THR A 143 -1.17 -2.11 -12.75
CA THR A 143 -2.46 -2.84 -12.73
C THR A 143 -2.62 -3.75 -11.51
N LEU A 144 -1.56 -4.42 -11.06
CA LEU A 144 -1.60 -5.43 -9.99
C LEU A 144 -0.80 -5.04 -8.74
N GLY A 145 -0.15 -3.87 -8.75
CA GLY A 145 0.82 -3.50 -7.72
C GLY A 145 2.03 -4.44 -7.69
N ALA A 146 2.27 -5.18 -8.78
CA ALA A 146 3.24 -6.26 -8.83
C ALA A 146 4.67 -5.78 -8.58
N ARG A 147 5.40 -6.51 -7.73
CA ARG A 147 6.81 -6.29 -7.45
C ARG A 147 7.64 -7.48 -7.89
N HIS A 148 8.43 -7.28 -8.93
CA HIS A 148 9.32 -8.29 -9.46
C HIS A 148 10.43 -8.64 -8.46
N LYS A 149 10.69 -9.94 -8.33
CA LYS A 149 11.73 -10.54 -7.51
C LYS A 149 12.53 -11.54 -8.33
N ALA A 150 13.84 -11.46 -8.23
CA ALA A 150 14.75 -12.40 -8.84
C ALA A 150 15.91 -12.68 -7.87
N LEU A 151 16.32 -13.94 -7.81
CA LEU A 151 17.52 -14.39 -7.12
C LEU A 151 18.37 -15.14 -8.15
N ILE A 152 19.49 -14.56 -8.53
CA ILE A 152 20.39 -15.09 -9.57
C ILE A 152 21.56 -15.80 -8.89
N ALA A 153 21.92 -16.97 -9.40
CA ALA A 153 23.06 -17.74 -8.93
C ALA A 153 24.37 -17.03 -9.30
N GLN A 154 25.24 -16.80 -8.31
CA GLN A 154 26.58 -16.21 -8.49
C GLN A 154 27.63 -17.29 -8.79
N ASN A 155 27.34 -18.55 -8.47
CA ASN A 155 28.18 -19.71 -8.73
C ASN A 155 27.29 -20.91 -9.07
N SER A 156 27.88 -21.93 -9.68
CA SER A 156 27.19 -23.19 -9.94
C SER A 156 27.22 -24.13 -8.73
N GLY A 157 26.21 -25.00 -8.61
CA GLY A 157 26.18 -26.07 -7.62
C GLY A 157 24.76 -26.48 -7.21
N ASP A 158 24.68 -27.38 -6.22
CA ASP A 158 23.41 -27.86 -5.67
C ASP A 158 22.67 -26.76 -4.91
N ILE A 159 21.34 -26.74 -5.04
CA ILE A 159 20.46 -25.76 -4.42
C ILE A 159 19.94 -26.30 -3.09
N GLN A 160 20.28 -25.62 -2.00
CA GLN A 160 19.88 -26.00 -0.65
C GLN A 160 19.22 -24.81 0.07
N ILE A 161 18.15 -25.05 0.82
CA ILE A 161 17.44 -24.04 1.59
C ILE A 161 17.72 -24.24 3.08
N PRO A 162 18.40 -23.31 3.77
CA PRO A 162 18.64 -23.42 5.21
C PRO A 162 17.33 -23.55 6.01
N MET A 163 17.33 -24.49 6.96
CA MET A 163 16.18 -24.82 7.81
C MET A 163 16.54 -24.56 9.28
N ALA A 164 15.59 -24.06 10.07
CA ALA A 164 15.76 -23.86 11.50
C ALA A 164 14.77 -24.71 12.30
N ALA A 165 15.25 -25.26 13.42
CA ALA A 165 14.39 -25.94 14.38
C ALA A 165 13.38 -24.97 15.00
N THR A 166 12.16 -25.45 15.19
CA THR A 166 11.09 -24.78 15.92
C THR A 166 11.08 -25.25 17.37
N LYS A 167 10.41 -24.51 18.26
CA LYS A 167 10.30 -24.87 19.69
C LYS A 167 9.58 -26.21 19.89
N ASP A 168 8.71 -26.57 18.96
CA ASP A 168 7.86 -27.76 19.01
C ASP A 168 8.54 -28.99 18.35
N GLY A 169 9.84 -28.91 18.07
CA GLY A 169 10.62 -30.00 17.48
C GLY A 169 10.48 -30.15 15.96
N GLY A 170 9.62 -29.37 15.31
CA GLY A 170 9.51 -29.32 13.84
C GLY A 170 10.61 -28.47 13.18
N MET A 171 10.66 -28.49 11.86
CA MET A 171 11.59 -27.67 11.06
C MET A 171 10.83 -26.63 10.23
N ARG A 172 11.42 -25.45 10.06
CA ARG A 172 10.90 -24.40 9.17
C ARG A 172 12.00 -23.78 8.33
N ILE A 173 11.64 -23.20 7.19
CA ILE A 173 12.58 -22.43 6.38
C ILE A 173 13.14 -21.28 7.21
N TYR A 174 14.47 -21.15 7.22
CA TYR A 174 15.14 -20.09 7.95
C TYR A 174 15.03 -18.75 7.22
N PHE A 175 14.72 -17.71 7.96
CA PHE A 175 14.76 -16.33 7.48
C PHE A 175 15.17 -15.38 8.61
N LYS A 176 15.71 -14.23 8.23
CA LYS A 176 16.04 -13.12 9.15
C LYS A 176 15.04 -11.98 8.96
N GLN A 177 14.63 -11.34 10.05
CA GLN A 177 13.90 -10.07 9.96
C GLN A 177 14.90 -8.93 9.79
N VAL A 178 14.74 -8.17 8.71
CA VAL A 178 15.63 -7.04 8.39
C VAL A 178 14.81 -5.75 8.26
N LYS A 179 15.42 -4.62 8.63
CA LYS A 179 14.82 -3.30 8.41
C LYS A 179 14.77 -3.00 6.92
N GLY A 180 13.65 -2.48 6.45
CA GLY A 180 13.44 -2.06 5.07
C GLY A 180 12.67 -0.74 4.99
N LYS A 181 12.37 -0.32 3.77
CA LYS A 181 11.54 0.86 3.51
C LYS A 181 10.37 0.53 2.58
N LYS A 182 9.14 0.82 3.02
CA LYS A 182 7.93 0.81 2.19
C LYS A 182 7.89 2.11 1.38
N TRP A 183 7.64 1.99 0.07
CA TRP A 183 7.65 3.10 -0.90
C TRP A 183 8.93 3.96 -0.88
N GLY A 184 10.06 3.38 -0.44
CA GLY A 184 11.35 4.07 -0.38
C GLY A 184 11.58 4.95 0.86
N VAL A 185 10.56 5.27 1.66
CA VAL A 185 10.68 6.24 2.76
C VAL A 185 10.15 5.75 4.11
N LEU A 186 9.06 4.98 4.16
CA LEU A 186 8.45 4.57 5.44
C LEU A 186 9.17 3.34 5.99
N PRO A 187 9.58 3.31 7.27
CA PRO A 187 10.21 2.12 7.85
C PRO A 187 9.26 0.93 7.80
N THR A 188 9.79 -0.24 7.47
CA THR A 188 9.07 -1.53 7.48
C THR A 188 10.01 -2.66 7.88
N ILE A 189 9.46 -3.81 8.22
CA ILE A 189 10.20 -5.05 8.41
C ILE A 189 10.04 -5.88 7.13
N LEU A 190 11.12 -6.53 6.70
CA LEU A 190 11.16 -7.50 5.60
C LEU A 190 11.68 -8.83 6.13
N ALA A 191 11.29 -9.92 5.47
CA ALA A 191 11.91 -11.22 5.67
C ALA A 191 13.01 -11.42 4.61
N GLU A 192 14.23 -11.73 5.06
CA GLU A 192 15.37 -12.09 4.23
C GLU A 192 15.55 -13.61 4.28
N TYR A 193 15.29 -14.26 3.15
CA TYR A 193 15.48 -15.69 2.95
C TYR A 193 16.83 -15.92 2.27
N THR A 194 17.48 -17.02 2.62
CA THR A 194 18.75 -17.43 2.02
C THR A 194 18.56 -18.74 1.27
N VAL A 195 19.17 -18.86 0.11
CA VAL A 195 19.32 -20.11 -0.65
C VAL A 195 20.82 -20.32 -0.85
N LEU A 196 21.31 -21.52 -0.59
CA LEU A 196 22.70 -21.90 -0.83
C LEU A 196 22.78 -22.51 -2.23
N VAL A 197 23.77 -22.10 -3.02
CA VAL A 197 24.12 -22.76 -4.29
C VAL A 197 25.55 -23.22 -4.17
N GLY A 198 25.81 -24.53 -4.20
CA GLY A 198 27.14 -25.09 -3.93
C GLY A 198 27.73 -24.62 -2.59
N GLY A 199 26.88 -24.42 -1.58
CA GLY A 199 27.27 -23.90 -0.26
C GLY A 199 27.41 -22.38 -0.15
N VAL A 200 27.28 -21.62 -1.24
CA VAL A 200 27.41 -20.15 -1.25
C VAL A 200 26.04 -19.50 -1.02
N PRO A 201 25.90 -18.57 -0.05
CA PRO A 201 24.61 -17.96 0.29
C PRO A 201 24.16 -16.86 -0.67
N HIS A 202 22.92 -16.99 -1.14
CA HIS A 202 22.19 -16.05 -1.98
C HIS A 202 20.94 -15.59 -1.23
N SER A 203 20.74 -14.28 -1.05
CA SER A 203 19.65 -13.76 -0.22
C SER A 203 18.60 -12.98 -1.01
N LEU A 204 17.32 -13.22 -0.70
CA LEU A 204 16.18 -12.52 -1.28
C LEU A 204 15.33 -11.89 -0.16
N ARG A 205 14.97 -10.61 -0.33
CA ARG A 205 14.11 -9.88 0.60
C ARG A 205 12.68 -9.76 0.09
N VAL A 206 11.72 -10.15 0.92
CA VAL A 206 10.28 -10.09 0.65
C VAL A 206 9.54 -9.42 1.82
N PRO A 207 8.31 -8.93 1.63
CA PRO A 207 7.48 -8.47 2.75
C PRO A 207 7.39 -9.54 3.85
N ALA A 208 7.40 -9.15 5.12
CA ALA A 208 7.44 -10.10 6.23
C ALA A 208 6.20 -11.03 6.30
N ASP A 209 5.06 -10.56 5.79
CA ASP A 209 3.80 -11.31 5.76
C ASP A 209 3.59 -12.09 4.44
N PHE A 210 4.56 -12.06 3.51
CA PHE A 210 4.46 -12.79 2.25
C PHE A 210 4.75 -14.28 2.46
N ASP A 211 3.91 -15.15 1.88
CA ASP A 211 4.10 -16.61 1.93
C ASP A 211 5.22 -17.06 0.98
N MET A 212 6.46 -16.89 1.44
CA MET A 212 7.64 -17.32 0.70
C MET A 212 7.76 -18.84 0.63
N GLN A 213 7.21 -19.58 1.60
CA GLN A 213 7.31 -21.04 1.61
C GLN A 213 6.57 -21.64 0.41
N SER A 214 5.33 -21.21 0.19
CA SER A 214 4.56 -21.61 -1.00
C SER A 214 5.25 -21.16 -2.30
N ALA A 215 5.79 -19.94 -2.33
CA ALA A 215 6.51 -19.42 -3.49
C ALA A 215 7.78 -20.23 -3.83
N LEU A 216 8.53 -20.69 -2.81
CA LEU A 216 9.71 -21.54 -2.96
C LEU A 216 9.34 -22.90 -3.52
N LEU A 217 8.34 -23.57 -2.93
CA LEU A 217 7.87 -24.88 -3.41
C LEU A 217 7.37 -24.82 -4.85
N LYS A 218 6.58 -23.79 -5.20
CA LYS A 218 6.12 -23.56 -6.58
C LYS A 218 7.26 -23.27 -7.56
N SER A 219 8.40 -22.76 -7.08
CA SER A 219 9.57 -22.50 -7.92
C SER A 219 10.34 -23.79 -8.26
N PHE A 220 10.16 -24.89 -7.54
CA PHE A 220 10.85 -26.15 -7.80
C PHE A 220 9.84 -27.29 -7.92
N PRO A 221 8.99 -27.28 -8.96
CA PRO A 221 7.97 -28.31 -9.13
C PRO A 221 8.63 -29.67 -9.39
N GLY A 222 8.11 -30.71 -8.73
CA GLY A 222 8.56 -32.09 -8.96
C GLY A 222 9.88 -32.48 -8.29
N THR A 223 10.47 -31.62 -7.47
CA THR A 223 11.56 -32.02 -6.58
C THR A 223 11.02 -32.80 -5.39
N GLU A 224 11.82 -33.72 -4.85
CA GLU A 224 11.55 -34.43 -3.61
C GLU A 224 12.57 -33.97 -2.55
N PRO A 225 12.29 -32.88 -1.82
CA PRO A 225 13.32 -32.27 -1.01
C PRO A 225 13.70 -33.13 0.20
N GLU A 226 15.00 -33.30 0.45
CA GLU A 226 15.52 -34.07 1.57
C GLU A 226 16.06 -33.15 2.68
N LEU A 227 15.70 -33.42 3.93
CA LEU A 227 16.28 -32.71 5.07
C LEU A 227 17.66 -33.26 5.41
N ILE A 228 18.70 -32.47 5.13
CA ILE A 228 20.09 -32.83 5.38
C ILE A 228 20.66 -32.05 6.58
N ARG A 229 21.64 -32.64 7.26
CA ARG A 229 22.45 -31.93 8.27
C ARG A 229 23.56 -31.16 7.57
N THR A 230 23.76 -29.90 7.97
CA THR A 230 24.79 -29.03 7.40
C THR A 230 25.72 -28.52 8.48
N ASN A 231 27.01 -28.36 8.14
CA ASN A 231 27.98 -27.74 9.04
C ASN A 231 27.89 -26.19 9.04
N SER A 232 26.98 -25.62 8.24
CA SER A 232 26.78 -24.18 8.07
C SER A 232 25.51 -23.68 8.76
N GLY A 233 25.57 -22.42 9.21
CA GLY A 233 24.40 -21.63 9.63
C GLY A 233 23.56 -22.25 10.74
N THR A 234 22.43 -22.83 10.37
CA THR A 234 21.35 -23.33 11.25
C THR A 234 21.48 -24.82 11.61
N GLY A 235 22.45 -25.53 11.04
CA GLY A 235 22.71 -26.96 11.29
C GLY A 235 21.90 -27.92 10.40
N TYR A 236 20.90 -27.42 9.68
CA TYR A 236 20.06 -28.20 8.76
C TYR A 236 19.75 -27.40 7.51
N ALA A 237 19.61 -28.08 6.38
CA ALA A 237 19.10 -27.52 5.14
C ALA A 237 18.17 -28.53 4.45
N LEU A 238 17.30 -28.01 3.60
CA LEU A 238 16.48 -28.79 2.69
C LEU A 238 17.22 -28.83 1.35
N ASP A 239 17.72 -29.99 0.96
CA ASP A 239 18.31 -30.23 -0.35
C ASP A 239 17.18 -30.41 -1.37
N LEU A 240 17.19 -29.63 -2.45
CA LEU A 240 16.16 -29.72 -3.48
C LEU A 240 16.48 -30.77 -4.55
N HIS A 241 17.67 -31.40 -4.50
CA HIS A 241 18.21 -32.24 -5.57
C HIS A 241 18.17 -31.58 -6.96
N SER A 242 18.32 -30.27 -6.97
CA SER A 242 18.37 -29.42 -8.15
C SER A 242 19.68 -28.66 -8.17
N GLN A 243 20.21 -28.43 -9.35
CA GLN A 243 21.42 -27.63 -9.56
C GLN A 243 21.07 -26.31 -10.24
N ALA A 244 21.88 -25.30 -10.01
CA ALA A 244 21.88 -24.05 -10.77
C ALA A 244 23.27 -23.80 -11.33
N GLN A 245 23.35 -23.20 -12.51
CA GLN A 245 24.58 -22.65 -13.07
C GLN A 245 24.74 -21.18 -12.71
N ALA A 246 25.98 -20.70 -12.63
CA ALA A 246 26.25 -19.28 -12.46
C ALA A 246 25.57 -18.44 -13.56
N GLY A 247 24.77 -17.46 -13.15
CA GLY A 247 23.99 -16.60 -14.04
C GLY A 247 22.51 -17.01 -14.20
N GLU A 248 22.15 -18.25 -13.85
CA GLU A 248 20.76 -18.72 -13.92
C GLU A 248 19.91 -18.16 -12.77
N ALA A 249 18.61 -18.02 -13.02
CA ALA A 249 17.67 -17.62 -11.99
C ALA A 249 17.28 -18.81 -11.09
N ILE A 250 17.75 -18.79 -9.84
CA ILE A 250 17.30 -19.70 -8.78
C ILE A 250 15.79 -19.50 -8.54
N LEU A 251 15.40 -18.23 -8.41
CA LEU A 251 14.02 -17.79 -8.21
C LEU A 251 13.73 -16.60 -9.11
N ARG A 252 12.57 -16.59 -9.75
CA ARG A 252 12.05 -15.41 -10.45
C ARG A 252 10.52 -15.41 -10.41
N PHE A 253 9.94 -14.36 -9.85
CA PHE A 253 8.48 -14.24 -9.70
C PHE A 253 8.06 -12.79 -9.47
N ASP A 254 6.77 -12.51 -9.67
CA ASP A 254 6.13 -11.27 -9.20
C ASP A 254 5.40 -11.49 -7.87
N ILE A 255 5.47 -10.51 -6.97
CA ILE A 255 4.59 -10.43 -5.80
C ILE A 255 3.47 -9.44 -6.10
N THR A 256 2.23 -9.90 -6.15
CA THR A 256 1.04 -9.04 -6.31
C THR A 256 0.60 -8.43 -4.99
N LEU A 257 -0.15 -7.32 -5.02
CA LEU A 257 -0.49 -6.53 -3.82
C LEU A 257 -1.57 -7.17 -2.92
N GLY A 258 -2.40 -8.06 -3.49
CA GLY A 258 -3.64 -8.55 -2.85
C GLY A 258 -4.82 -7.60 -3.03
N ASP A 259 -5.97 -8.00 -2.49
CA ASP A 259 -7.22 -7.24 -2.61
C ASP A 259 -7.17 -5.94 -1.80
N ALA A 260 -7.73 -4.89 -2.41
CA ALA A 260 -7.95 -3.60 -1.77
C ALA A 260 -9.40 -3.50 -1.29
N LEU A 261 -9.58 -3.36 0.03
CA LEU A 261 -10.88 -3.29 0.68
C LEU A 261 -11.09 -1.91 1.30
N PHE A 262 -12.35 -1.44 1.30
CA PHE A 262 -12.79 -0.37 2.19
C PHE A 262 -13.50 -0.98 3.39
N VAL A 263 -12.89 -0.85 4.57
CA VAL A 263 -13.48 -1.32 5.82
C VAL A 263 -14.50 -0.30 6.30
N ASP A 264 -15.77 -0.70 6.33
CA ASP A 264 -16.87 0.07 6.91
C ASP A 264 -16.79 0.08 8.44
N ARG A 265 -16.81 1.28 9.03
CA ARG A 265 -16.77 1.49 10.48
C ARG A 265 -18.12 1.89 11.09
N ILE A 266 -19.14 2.10 10.27
CA ILE A 266 -20.42 2.68 10.69
C ILE A 266 -21.48 1.61 10.90
N SER A 267 -21.57 0.62 10.01
CA SER A 267 -22.68 -0.35 10.02
C SER A 267 -22.90 -1.02 11.37
N TYR A 268 -21.86 -1.34 12.14
CA TYR A 268 -22.00 -2.00 13.44
C TYR A 268 -22.64 -1.14 14.54
N HIS A 269 -22.85 0.16 14.31
CA HIS A 269 -23.68 0.99 15.20
C HIS A 269 -25.19 0.75 15.01
N PHE A 270 -25.59 0.12 13.89
CA PHE A 270 -26.99 -0.06 13.51
C PHE A 270 -27.41 -1.52 13.29
N LYS A 271 -26.45 -2.41 12.98
CA LYS A 271 -26.69 -3.84 12.85
C LYS A 271 -25.73 -4.64 13.73
N ARG A 272 -26.22 -5.72 14.33
CA ARG A 272 -25.36 -6.70 15.00
C ARG A 272 -24.67 -7.58 13.94
N PRO A 273 -23.40 -7.95 14.15
CA PRO A 273 -22.73 -8.89 13.27
C PRO A 273 -23.40 -10.27 13.33
N GLN A 274 -23.40 -10.97 12.21
CA GLN A 274 -23.93 -12.32 12.07
C GLN A 274 -22.80 -13.32 11.80
N ALA A 275 -23.04 -14.59 12.06
CA ALA A 275 -22.12 -15.62 11.61
C ALA A 275 -21.92 -15.54 10.09
N GLY A 276 -20.70 -15.80 9.64
CA GLY A 276 -20.33 -15.58 8.25
C GLY A 276 -19.87 -14.18 7.92
N ASP A 277 -20.18 -13.15 8.73
CA ASP A 277 -19.72 -11.80 8.42
C ASP A 277 -18.18 -11.71 8.52
N PRO A 278 -17.51 -11.08 7.53
CA PRO A 278 -16.13 -10.66 7.71
C PRO A 278 -16.07 -9.48 8.68
N PHE A 279 -15.13 -9.53 9.62
CA PHE A 279 -14.94 -8.46 10.59
C PHE A 279 -13.46 -8.18 10.79
N VAL A 280 -13.16 -6.91 11.08
CA VAL A 280 -11.82 -6.44 11.37
C VAL A 280 -11.76 -6.07 12.85
N PHE A 281 -10.74 -6.57 13.54
CA PHE A 281 -10.54 -6.31 14.96
C PHE A 281 -9.08 -6.00 15.27
N ARG A 282 -8.86 -5.27 16.37
CA ARG A 282 -7.51 -5.00 16.90
C ARG A 282 -7.07 -6.20 17.72
N THR A 283 -5.83 -6.61 17.58
CA THR A 283 -5.29 -7.76 18.32
C THR A 283 -4.67 -7.39 19.67
N ARG A 284 -4.56 -6.10 20.00
CA ARG A 284 -3.85 -5.58 21.18
C ARG A 284 -4.26 -6.27 22.47
N ASP A 285 -5.56 -6.49 22.66
CA ASP A 285 -6.13 -6.95 23.93
C ASP A 285 -6.54 -8.44 23.87
N ILE A 286 -5.92 -9.22 22.99
CA ILE A 286 -6.24 -10.65 22.80
C ILE A 286 -4.97 -11.50 23.05
N PRO A 287 -4.86 -12.12 24.24
CA PRO A 287 -3.72 -12.95 24.60
C PRO A 287 -3.36 -13.99 23.54
N GLY A 288 -2.08 -14.13 23.25
CA GLY A 288 -1.55 -15.10 22.26
C GLY A 288 -1.50 -14.60 20.82
N ILE A 289 -2.23 -13.54 20.45
CA ILE A 289 -2.15 -12.91 19.11
C ILE A 289 -1.84 -11.41 19.17
N GLU A 290 -1.50 -10.92 20.35
CA GLU A 290 -1.04 -9.55 20.59
C GLU A 290 0.15 -9.22 19.67
N GLY A 291 0.18 -8.01 19.12
CA GLY A 291 1.38 -7.53 18.44
C GLY A 291 2.54 -7.55 19.42
N GLY A 292 3.57 -8.37 19.18
CA GLY A 292 4.64 -8.61 20.15
C GLY A 292 5.22 -7.34 20.81
N ALA A 293 5.78 -7.48 22.01
CA ALA A 293 6.09 -6.44 23.00
C ALA A 293 6.79 -5.13 22.53
N ASN A 294 7.32 -5.08 21.30
CA ASN A 294 7.94 -3.90 20.69
C ASN A 294 7.14 -3.31 19.50
N SER A 295 5.87 -3.69 19.33
CA SER A 295 5.02 -3.20 18.25
C SER A 295 4.27 -1.94 18.70
N TYR A 296 4.79 -0.77 18.32
CA TYR A 296 4.14 0.54 18.57
C TYR A 296 2.86 0.76 17.72
N VAL A 297 2.42 -0.24 16.95
CA VAL A 297 1.28 -0.15 16.05
C VAL A 297 0.37 -1.36 16.27
N ASP A 298 -0.90 -1.10 16.56
CA ASP A 298 -1.90 -2.16 16.65
C ASP A 298 -1.96 -2.96 15.36
N LYS A 299 -1.86 -4.28 15.48
CA LYS A 299 -2.19 -5.16 14.37
C LYS A 299 -3.70 -5.24 14.26
N TYR A 300 -4.19 -5.16 13.02
CA TYR A 300 -5.58 -5.40 12.67
C TYR A 300 -5.64 -6.72 11.93
N TYR A 301 -6.48 -7.63 12.41
CA TYR A 301 -6.79 -8.87 11.71
C TYR A 301 -8.17 -8.80 11.12
N ILE A 302 -8.34 -9.44 9.96
CA ILE A 302 -9.63 -9.71 9.36
C ILE A 302 -9.91 -11.19 9.48
N LYS A 303 -11.08 -11.54 10.02
CA LYS A 303 -11.55 -12.92 10.16
C LYS A 303 -13.03 -13.01 9.80
N ARG A 304 -13.53 -14.24 9.71
CA ARG A 304 -14.94 -14.53 9.53
C ARG A 304 -15.53 -15.02 10.86
N ILE A 305 -16.71 -14.54 11.22
CA ILE A 305 -17.38 -14.91 12.48
C ILE A 305 -17.90 -16.34 12.39
N GLY A 306 -17.23 -17.31 13.01
CA GLY A 306 -17.65 -18.72 13.01
C GLY A 306 -18.93 -19.02 13.81
N GLY A 307 -19.21 -18.23 14.84
CA GLY A 307 -20.40 -18.36 15.67
C GLY A 307 -20.71 -17.12 16.48
N VAL A 308 -21.90 -17.07 17.03
CA VAL A 308 -22.46 -15.99 17.85
C VAL A 308 -22.85 -16.49 19.25
N GLY A 309 -23.17 -15.56 20.16
CA GLY A 309 -23.46 -15.91 21.55
C GLY A 309 -24.65 -16.88 21.68
N GLY A 310 -24.45 -17.96 22.43
CA GLY A 310 -25.44 -19.03 22.67
C GLY A 310 -25.20 -20.31 21.86
N GLU A 311 -24.30 -20.28 20.88
CA GLU A 311 -24.00 -21.43 20.02
C GLU A 311 -22.85 -22.29 20.57
N THR A 312 -22.95 -23.62 20.39
CA THR A 312 -21.87 -24.58 20.65
C THR A 312 -21.13 -24.89 19.36
N LEU A 313 -19.82 -24.61 19.29
CA LEU A 313 -19.00 -24.83 18.11
C LEU A 313 -18.17 -26.12 18.23
N GLU A 314 -18.10 -26.88 17.15
CA GLU A 314 -17.24 -28.07 17.02
C GLU A 314 -16.57 -28.06 15.64
N ILE A 315 -15.35 -28.59 15.55
CA ILE A 315 -14.68 -28.85 14.26
C ILE A 315 -14.52 -30.36 14.11
N LYS A 316 -15.07 -30.91 13.03
CA LYS A 316 -14.97 -32.34 12.71
C LYS A 316 -14.56 -32.52 11.25
N ASP A 317 -13.41 -33.18 11.05
CA ASP A 317 -12.85 -33.47 9.73
C ASP A 317 -12.68 -32.23 8.81
N GLY A 318 -12.44 -31.06 9.42
CA GLY A 318 -12.32 -29.77 8.72
C GLY A 318 -13.65 -29.01 8.53
N THR A 319 -14.78 -29.63 8.90
CA THR A 319 -16.11 -29.01 8.89
C THR A 319 -16.34 -28.25 10.19
N LEU A 320 -16.90 -27.04 10.11
CA LEU A 320 -17.40 -26.30 11.26
C LEU A 320 -18.84 -26.73 11.55
N LEU A 321 -19.12 -27.16 12.78
CA LEU A 321 -20.43 -27.53 13.27
C LEU A 321 -20.89 -26.51 14.31
N VAL A 322 -22.20 -26.26 14.31
CA VAL A 322 -22.91 -25.43 15.29
C VAL A 322 -24.09 -26.21 15.83
N ASP A 323 -24.10 -26.40 17.15
CA ASP A 323 -25.09 -27.20 17.87
C ASP A 323 -25.29 -28.59 17.21
N GLY A 324 -24.19 -29.22 16.81
CA GLY A 324 -24.14 -30.55 16.19
C GLY A 324 -24.46 -30.60 14.69
N HIS A 325 -24.74 -29.46 14.04
CA HIS A 325 -25.11 -29.39 12.62
C HIS A 325 -24.04 -28.64 11.81
N PRO A 326 -23.73 -29.02 10.56
CA PRO A 326 -22.78 -28.26 9.74
C PRO A 326 -23.19 -26.79 9.55
N ARG A 327 -22.23 -25.87 9.67
CA ARG A 327 -22.39 -24.43 9.41
C ARG A 327 -22.29 -24.14 7.92
N ASP A 328 -23.17 -24.68 7.09
CA ASP A 328 -23.06 -24.62 5.63
C ASP A 328 -23.89 -23.51 4.97
N GLU A 329 -24.61 -22.71 5.75
CA GLU A 329 -25.44 -21.60 5.25
C GLU A 329 -24.60 -20.45 4.69
N VAL A 330 -23.30 -20.44 5.00
CA VAL A 330 -22.31 -19.53 4.41
C VAL A 330 -21.33 -20.35 3.59
N GLU A 331 -21.29 -20.08 2.29
CA GLU A 331 -20.52 -20.85 1.30
C GLU A 331 -19.03 -21.03 1.68
N ALA A 332 -18.43 -20.03 2.35
CA ALA A 332 -17.05 -20.09 2.79
C ALA A 332 -16.77 -21.28 3.74
N TYR A 333 -17.70 -21.62 4.64
CA TYR A 333 -17.55 -22.78 5.51
C TYR A 333 -17.69 -24.08 4.75
N GLY A 334 -18.62 -24.16 3.80
CA GLY A 334 -18.77 -25.33 2.93
C GLY A 334 -17.52 -25.58 2.08
N ARG A 335 -16.88 -24.53 1.56
CA ARG A 335 -15.59 -24.62 0.84
C ARG A 335 -14.47 -25.14 1.74
N ASN A 336 -14.41 -24.66 2.99
CA ASN A 336 -13.43 -25.14 3.96
C ASN A 336 -13.66 -26.61 4.36
N ALA A 337 -14.92 -27.02 4.54
CA ALA A 337 -15.29 -28.41 4.81
C ALA A 337 -14.86 -29.35 3.67
N ARG A 338 -14.99 -28.89 2.41
CA ARG A 338 -14.51 -29.61 1.22
C ARG A 338 -12.99 -29.52 1.00
N LYS A 339 -12.27 -28.74 1.80
CA LYS A 339 -10.83 -28.45 1.65
C LYS A 339 -10.49 -27.95 0.25
N GLU A 340 -11.35 -27.07 -0.26
CA GLU A 340 -11.25 -26.52 -1.61
C GLU A 340 -10.14 -25.45 -1.68
N GLY A 341 -9.26 -25.55 -2.69
CA GLY A 341 -8.16 -24.60 -2.91
C GLY A 341 -6.92 -24.88 -2.05
N GLU A 342 -6.24 -23.82 -1.62
CA GLU A 342 -4.98 -23.92 -0.84
C GLU A 342 -5.22 -24.10 0.68
N TYR A 343 -6.48 -24.18 1.13
CA TYR A 343 -6.82 -24.27 2.56
C TYR A 343 -7.12 -25.72 2.98
N GLY A 344 -6.34 -26.25 3.93
CA GLY A 344 -6.43 -27.63 4.43
C GLY A 344 -7.62 -27.93 5.35
N GLY A 345 -8.58 -27.02 5.46
CA GLY A 345 -9.70 -27.08 6.40
C GLY A 345 -9.36 -26.54 7.78
N TYR A 346 -10.38 -26.45 8.66
CA TYR A 346 -10.17 -26.04 10.05
C TYR A 346 -9.49 -27.15 10.84
N VAL A 347 -8.47 -26.82 11.63
CA VAL A 347 -7.71 -27.78 12.44
C VAL A 347 -7.65 -27.28 13.88
N TYR A 348 -7.74 -28.20 14.84
CA TYR A 348 -7.43 -27.86 16.22
C TYR A 348 -5.91 -27.69 16.37
N PRO A 349 -5.41 -26.66 17.09
CA PRO A 349 -3.98 -26.46 17.27
C PRO A 349 -3.25 -27.63 17.98
N ASN A 350 -3.98 -28.53 18.62
CA ASN A 350 -3.47 -29.63 19.45
C ASN A 350 -3.96 -31.03 19.01
N SER A 351 -4.55 -31.16 17.82
CA SER A 351 -5.02 -32.46 17.28
C SER A 351 -3.99 -33.09 16.37
#